data_AF-A0A2W4SWK5-F1
#
_entry.id   AF-A0A2W4SWK5-F1
#
_cell.length_a   1.000
_cell.length_b   1.000
_cell.length_c   1.000
_cell.angle_alpha   90.00
_cell.angle_beta   90.00
_cell.angle_gamma   90.00
#
_symmetry.space_group_name_H-M   'P 1'
#
loop_
_entity.id
_entity.type
_entity.pdbx_description
1 polymer ?
#
loop_
_entity_poly.entity_id
_entity_poly.type
_entity_poly.pdbx_seq_one_letter_code
_entity_poly.pdbx_strand_id
1 'polypeptide(L)'
;MGMFDSLYIELDGREQEIQTKRFDCGLGTYRLGDWIAGSLPGVRVYFDRLWLDGTGKQVYSADAGCARKTTVFVVLAQGVFVDYHIHEGEMEAEAIESVLLELRERWNDSARLLGFLVETLRTQQQRIASLKHQLNRVQSIIASTRCLQAGETLGGRLGLLYEEDKKLAAGEDPLEVIAWVLSDEARSGWFSGGGGIQMDPLDEYRL
;
A
#
# COMPACT_ATOMS: atom_id res chain seq x y z
N MET A 1 -24.11 -13.19 0.20
CA MET A 1 -22.75 -12.63 0.03
C MET A 1 -21.90 -13.14 1.18
N GLY A 2 -20.77 -13.79 0.91
CA GLY A 2 -19.87 -14.27 1.96
C GLY A 2 -18.90 -13.17 2.39
N MET A 3 -18.46 -13.20 3.64
CA MET A 3 -17.38 -12.34 4.14
C MET A 3 -16.05 -12.96 3.71
N PHE A 4 -15.19 -12.18 3.06
CA PHE A 4 -13.87 -12.61 2.59
C PHE A 4 -12.85 -11.56 3.03
N ASP A 5 -11.64 -12.01 3.33
CA ASP A 5 -10.48 -11.13 3.43
C ASP A 5 -9.80 -11.01 2.07
N SER A 6 -9.15 -9.88 1.82
CA SER A 6 -8.52 -9.53 0.56
C SER A 6 -7.02 -9.36 0.76
N LEU A 7 -6.23 -10.07 -0.04
CA LEU A 7 -4.78 -9.90 -0.12
C LEU A 7 -4.43 -9.24 -1.43
N TYR A 8 -3.59 -8.21 -1.36
CA TYR A 8 -3.11 -7.50 -2.55
C TYR A 8 -1.70 -7.97 -2.88
N ILE A 9 -1.53 -8.45 -4.11
CA ILE A 9 -0.24 -8.85 -4.69
C ILE A 9 0.04 -8.03 -5.95
N GLU A 10 1.28 -7.97 -6.39
CA GLU A 10 1.62 -7.40 -7.69
C GLU A 10 1.71 -8.53 -8.74
N LEU A 11 0.93 -8.39 -9.81
CA LEU A 11 0.95 -9.28 -10.96
C LEU A 11 1.00 -8.44 -12.23
N ASP A 12 2.00 -8.66 -13.08
CA ASP A 12 2.23 -7.89 -14.32
C ASP A 12 2.28 -6.36 -14.10
N GLY A 13 2.87 -5.91 -12.99
CA GLY A 13 2.96 -4.48 -12.65
C GLY A 13 1.64 -3.86 -12.19
N ARG A 14 0.64 -4.68 -11.84
CA ARG A 14 -0.67 -4.23 -11.34
C ARG A 14 -0.97 -4.87 -10.00
N GLU A 15 -1.64 -4.11 -9.13
CA GLU A 15 -2.15 -4.65 -7.88
C GLU A 15 -3.36 -5.54 -8.17
N GLN A 16 -3.31 -6.80 -7.75
CA GLN A 16 -4.34 -7.80 -7.91
C GLN A 16 -4.87 -8.23 -6.55
N GLU A 17 -6.19 -8.16 -6.38
CA GLU A 17 -6.90 -8.64 -5.20
C GLU A 17 -7.06 -10.16 -5.27
N ILE A 18 -6.73 -10.85 -4.17
CA ILE A 18 -7.00 -12.28 -3.94
C ILE A 18 -7.92 -12.40 -2.73
N GLN A 19 -9.12 -12.93 -2.95
CA GLN A 19 -10.11 -13.11 -1.89
C GLN A 19 -9.96 -14.48 -1.22
N THR A 20 -9.93 -14.49 0.11
CA THR A 20 -9.73 -15.70 0.91
C THR A 20 -10.68 -15.77 2.09
N LYS A 21 -11.07 -17.01 2.44
CA LYS A 21 -11.87 -17.35 3.64
C LYS A 21 -11.04 -18.02 4.73
N ARG A 22 -9.70 -17.98 4.61
CA ARG A 22 -8.81 -18.78 5.47
C ARG A 22 -8.59 -18.18 6.86
N PHE A 23 -9.05 -16.96 7.11
CA PHE A 23 -8.81 -16.23 8.34
C PHE A 23 -10.12 -15.84 9.03
N ASP A 24 -10.08 -14.85 9.92
CA ASP A 24 -11.25 -14.38 10.66
C ASP A 24 -12.37 -13.85 9.74
N CYS A 25 -12.09 -13.67 8.44
CA CYS A 25 -13.03 -13.16 7.45
C CYS A 25 -13.57 -11.80 7.92
N GLY A 26 -12.69 -10.91 8.38
CA GLY A 26 -13.06 -9.62 8.97
C GLY A 26 -13.30 -8.51 7.93
N LEU A 27 -13.35 -8.84 6.63
CA LEU A 27 -13.24 -7.88 5.52
C LEU A 27 -11.90 -7.13 5.56
N GLY A 28 -10.85 -7.79 6.04
CA GLY A 28 -9.51 -7.22 6.10
C GLY A 28 -8.89 -7.10 4.72
N THR A 29 -8.25 -5.96 4.45
CA THR A 29 -7.43 -5.74 3.27
C THR A 29 -5.97 -5.75 3.67
N TYR A 30 -5.20 -6.70 3.14
CA TYR A 30 -3.83 -6.96 3.57
C TYR A 30 -2.85 -6.79 2.40
N ARG A 31 -1.74 -6.10 2.67
CA ARG A 31 -0.57 -5.96 1.81
C ARG A 31 0.65 -6.60 2.48
N LEU A 32 1.75 -6.71 1.74
CA LEU A 32 3.02 -7.12 2.30
C LEU A 32 3.39 -6.27 3.52
N GLY A 33 3.74 -6.94 4.62
CA GLY A 33 4.05 -6.33 5.91
C GLY A 33 2.88 -6.23 6.87
N ASP A 34 1.64 -6.46 6.42
CA ASP A 34 0.47 -6.35 7.28
C ASP A 34 0.29 -7.58 8.16
N TRP A 35 -0.21 -7.33 9.37
CA TRP A 35 -0.65 -8.37 10.28
C TRP A 35 -2.03 -8.89 9.88
N ILE A 36 -2.16 -10.21 9.73
CA ILE A 36 -3.43 -10.85 9.37
C ILE A 36 -4.15 -11.32 10.63
N ALA A 37 -5.32 -10.74 10.89
CA ALA A 37 -6.20 -11.19 11.98
C ALA A 37 -6.65 -12.64 11.75
N GLY A 38 -6.64 -13.46 12.79
CA GLY A 38 -7.03 -14.88 12.70
C GLY A 38 -5.97 -15.82 12.14
N SER A 39 -4.80 -15.30 11.76
CA SER A 39 -3.70 -16.14 11.30
C SER A 39 -3.06 -16.92 12.46
N LEU A 40 -2.68 -18.18 12.18
CA LEU A 40 -1.99 -19.02 13.15
C LEU A 40 -0.51 -18.66 13.24
N PRO A 41 0.14 -18.82 14.42
CA PRO A 41 1.57 -18.59 14.57
C PRO A 41 2.42 -19.59 13.75
N GLY A 42 3.69 -19.22 13.56
CA GLY A 42 4.64 -19.96 12.73
C GLY A 42 4.60 -19.56 11.25
N VAL A 43 5.29 -20.34 10.40
CA VAL A 43 5.31 -20.13 8.95
C VAL A 43 4.19 -20.92 8.30
N ARG A 44 3.34 -20.23 7.54
CA ARG A 44 2.22 -20.79 6.78
C ARG A 44 2.36 -20.34 5.34
N VAL A 45 2.30 -21.31 4.44
CA VAL A 45 2.21 -21.05 3.01
C VAL A 45 0.92 -21.69 2.53
N TYR A 46 0.09 -20.90 1.87
CA TYR A 46 -1.10 -21.37 1.17
C TYR A 46 -0.98 -21.00 -0.30
N PHE A 47 -1.71 -21.70 -1.13
CA PHE A 47 -1.79 -21.39 -2.54
C PHE A 47 -3.24 -21.20 -2.96
N ASP A 48 -3.41 -20.46 -4.04
CA ASP A 48 -4.67 -20.31 -4.76
C ASP A 48 -4.43 -20.33 -6.27
N ARG A 49 -5.47 -20.65 -7.03
CA ARG A 49 -5.45 -20.68 -8.49
C ARG A 49 -6.24 -19.49 -9.01
N LEU A 50 -5.58 -18.63 -9.77
CA LEU A 50 -6.19 -17.48 -10.41
C LEU A 50 -6.46 -17.81 -11.87
N TRP A 51 -7.68 -17.55 -12.31
CA TRP A 51 -8.03 -17.48 -13.72
C TRP A 51 -8.12 -16.00 -14.10
N LEU A 52 -7.45 -15.62 -15.19
CA LEU A 52 -7.33 -14.23 -15.61
C LEU A 52 -7.86 -14.06 -17.03
N ASP A 53 -8.54 -12.95 -17.28
CA ASP A 53 -8.95 -12.56 -18.63
C ASP A 53 -7.79 -11.97 -19.44
N GLY A 54 -8.05 -11.63 -20.71
CA GLY A 54 -7.03 -11.03 -21.60
C GLY A 54 -6.55 -9.63 -21.17
N THR A 55 -7.17 -9.03 -20.16
CA THR A 55 -6.74 -7.75 -19.56
C THR A 55 -5.97 -7.92 -18.26
N GLY A 56 -5.82 -9.16 -17.78
CA GLY A 56 -5.14 -9.51 -16.54
C GLY A 56 -6.04 -9.46 -15.30
N LYS A 57 -7.35 -9.31 -15.44
CA LYS A 57 -8.28 -9.29 -14.30
C LYS A 57 -8.74 -10.70 -13.93
N GLN A 58 -8.93 -10.95 -12.64
CA GLN A 58 -9.44 -12.22 -12.15
C GLN A 58 -10.88 -12.49 -12.64
N VAL A 59 -11.10 -13.69 -13.17
CA VAL A 59 -12.41 -14.23 -13.55
C VAL A 59 -12.72 -15.45 -12.69
N TYR A 60 -13.99 -15.59 -12.28
CA TYR A 60 -14.42 -16.61 -11.33
C TYR A 60 -15.20 -17.78 -11.95
N SER A 61 -15.42 -17.76 -13.27
CA SER A 61 -16.08 -18.86 -13.98
C SER A 61 -15.25 -19.35 -15.16
N ALA A 62 -15.27 -20.66 -15.38
CA ALA A 62 -14.57 -21.31 -16.48
C ALA A 62 -15.12 -20.87 -17.86
N ASP A 63 -16.37 -20.43 -17.93
CA ASP A 63 -17.03 -19.97 -19.16
C ASP A 63 -16.71 -18.51 -19.51
N ALA A 64 -16.13 -17.74 -18.57
CA ALA A 64 -15.84 -16.33 -18.75
C ALA A 64 -14.43 -16.13 -19.31
N GLY A 65 -14.24 -16.36 -20.61
CA GLY A 65 -13.12 -15.79 -21.39
C GLY A 65 -11.73 -15.93 -20.76
N CYS A 66 -11.46 -17.03 -20.04
CA CYS A 66 -10.21 -17.25 -19.35
C CYS A 66 -9.07 -17.30 -20.38
N ALA A 67 -8.16 -16.34 -20.30
CA ALA A 67 -7.01 -16.23 -21.19
C ALA A 67 -5.75 -16.86 -20.57
N ARG A 68 -5.57 -16.72 -19.25
CA ARG A 68 -4.39 -17.22 -18.53
C ARG A 68 -4.78 -17.83 -17.19
N LYS A 69 -4.03 -18.85 -16.79
CA LYS A 69 -4.12 -19.47 -15.46
C LYS A 69 -2.81 -19.28 -14.74
N THR A 70 -2.88 -19.03 -13.44
CA THR A 70 -1.71 -18.76 -12.61
C THR A 70 -1.93 -19.37 -11.23
N THR A 71 -0.88 -19.95 -10.66
CA THR A 71 -0.88 -20.45 -9.28
C THR A 71 -0.13 -19.45 -8.41
N VAL A 72 -0.79 -18.90 -7.39
CA VAL A 72 -0.18 -17.96 -6.46
C VAL A 72 0.03 -18.65 -5.12
N PHE A 73 1.20 -18.46 -4.53
CA PHE A 73 1.55 -18.86 -3.18
C PHE A 73 1.65 -17.61 -2.32
N VAL A 74 1.04 -17.63 -1.15
CA VAL A 74 1.12 -16.54 -0.18
C VAL A 74 1.75 -17.08 1.11
N VAL A 75 2.76 -16.37 1.59
CA VAL A 75 3.55 -16.73 2.76
C VAL A 75 3.22 -15.81 3.91
N LEU A 76 2.83 -16.42 5.03
CA LEU A 76 2.70 -15.77 6.31
C LEU A 76 3.77 -16.28 7.25
N ALA A 77 4.40 -15.38 8.00
CA ALA A 77 5.32 -15.73 9.06
C ALA A 77 4.90 -15.02 10.34
N GLN A 78 4.61 -15.81 11.37
CA GLN A 78 4.10 -15.31 12.65
C GLN A 78 2.87 -14.42 12.48
N GLY A 79 2.01 -14.73 11.50
CA GLY A 79 0.79 -13.98 11.21
C GLY A 79 0.97 -12.69 10.40
N VAL A 80 2.19 -12.36 9.98
CA VAL A 80 2.48 -11.26 9.06
C VAL A 80 2.52 -11.77 7.63
N PHE A 81 1.93 -11.05 6.68
CA PHE A 81 2.08 -11.31 5.25
C PHE A 81 3.48 -10.89 4.78
N VAL A 82 4.36 -11.85 4.49
CA VAL A 82 5.80 -11.58 4.27
C VAL A 82 6.29 -11.76 2.84
N ASP A 83 5.61 -12.60 2.05
CA ASP A 83 6.05 -12.92 0.69
C ASP A 83 4.92 -13.53 -0.13
N TYR A 84 5.01 -13.44 -1.45
CA TYR A 84 4.17 -14.19 -2.36
C TYR A 84 4.95 -14.60 -3.61
N HIS A 85 4.59 -15.74 -4.18
CA HIS A 85 5.23 -16.30 -5.37
C HIS A 85 4.17 -16.62 -6.41
N ILE A 86 4.47 -16.35 -7.67
CA ILE A 86 3.54 -16.46 -8.78
C ILE A 86 4.15 -17.44 -9.79
N HIS A 87 3.39 -18.47 -10.13
CA HIS A 87 3.77 -19.46 -11.12
C HIS A 87 2.76 -19.48 -12.25
N GLU A 88 3.25 -19.40 -13.48
CA GLU A 88 2.40 -19.49 -14.66
C GLU A 88 1.84 -20.90 -14.84
N GLY A 89 0.56 -20.97 -15.18
CA GLY A 89 -0.17 -22.22 -15.35
C GLY A 89 -0.74 -22.82 -14.06
N GLU A 90 -1.46 -23.93 -14.25
CA GLU A 90 -1.89 -24.79 -13.14
C GLU A 90 -0.76 -25.74 -12.79
N MET A 91 -0.37 -25.74 -11.52
CA MET A 91 0.66 -26.64 -11.02
C MET A 91 0.07 -27.97 -10.55
N GLU A 92 0.83 -29.03 -10.80
CA GLU A 92 0.57 -30.38 -10.27
C GLU A 92 0.85 -30.45 -8.76
N ALA A 93 0.19 -31.38 -8.09
CA ALA A 93 0.23 -31.50 -6.63
C ALA A 93 1.66 -31.64 -6.06
N GLU A 94 2.50 -32.46 -6.70
CA GLU A 94 3.89 -32.67 -6.28
C GLU A 94 4.73 -31.40 -6.42
N ALA A 95 4.52 -30.62 -7.49
CA ALA A 95 5.21 -29.35 -7.70
C ALA A 95 4.75 -28.30 -6.67
N ILE A 96 3.45 -28.26 -6.38
CA ILE A 96 2.90 -27.39 -5.32
C ILE A 96 3.54 -27.74 -3.98
N GLU A 97 3.61 -29.02 -3.61
CA GLU A 97 4.20 -29.47 -2.35
C GLU A 97 5.67 -29.07 -2.23
N SER A 98 6.45 -29.24 -3.30
CA SER A 98 7.85 -28.80 -3.35
C SER A 98 7.98 -27.30 -3.07
N VAL A 99 7.16 -26.46 -3.71
CA VAL A 99 7.19 -25.00 -3.51
C VAL A 99 6.75 -24.63 -2.09
N LEU A 100 5.73 -25.31 -1.55
CA LEU A 100 5.29 -25.10 -0.17
C LEU A 100 6.41 -25.39 0.84
N LEU A 101 7.17 -26.48 0.64
CA LEU A 101 8.29 -26.84 1.50
C LEU A 101 9.42 -25.81 1.40
N GLU A 102 9.82 -25.45 0.18
CA GLU A 102 10.88 -24.46 -0.06
C GLU A 102 10.57 -23.11 0.61
N LEU A 103 9.36 -22.59 0.40
CA LEU A 103 8.94 -21.31 0.98
C LEU A 103 8.85 -21.37 2.51
N ARG A 104 8.41 -22.50 3.08
CA ARG A 104 8.41 -22.70 4.54
C ARG A 104 9.81 -22.71 5.11
N GLU A 105 10.73 -23.45 4.50
CA GLU A 105 12.13 -23.51 4.94
C GLU A 105 12.81 -22.15 4.84
N ARG A 106 12.60 -21.44 3.72
CA ARG A 106 13.14 -20.10 3.49
C ARG A 106 12.73 -19.11 4.57
N TRP A 107 11.46 -19.14 5.01
CA TRP A 107 10.92 -18.20 5.99
C TRP A 107 10.96 -18.71 7.44
N ASN A 108 11.42 -19.94 7.68
CA ASN A 108 11.78 -20.42 9.01
C ASN A 108 13.09 -19.79 9.52
N ASP A 109 13.89 -19.17 8.64
CA ASP A 109 15.06 -18.39 9.02
C ASP A 109 14.65 -17.12 9.80
N SER A 110 14.95 -17.11 11.10
CA SER A 110 14.60 -16.01 11.99
C SER A 110 15.34 -14.72 11.64
N ALA A 111 16.56 -14.78 11.09
CA ALA A 111 17.31 -13.60 10.70
C ALA A 111 16.66 -12.91 9.49
N ARG A 112 16.19 -13.71 8.52
CA ARG A 112 15.41 -13.21 7.38
C ARG A 112 14.12 -12.55 7.84
N LEU A 113 13.35 -13.22 8.71
CA LEU A 113 12.09 -12.68 9.22
C LEU A 113 12.31 -11.36 9.97
N LEU A 114 13.30 -11.32 10.87
CA LEU A 114 13.63 -10.09 11.60
C LEU A 114 14.07 -8.97 10.66
N GLY A 115 14.91 -9.26 9.68
CA GLY A 115 15.34 -8.27 8.67
C GLY A 115 14.16 -7.69 7.90
N PHE A 116 13.24 -8.55 7.45
CA PHE A 116 12.01 -8.13 6.78
C PHE A 116 11.14 -7.24 7.67
N LEU A 117 10.90 -7.64 8.92
CA LEU A 117 10.07 -6.88 9.85
C LEU A 117 10.67 -5.51 10.19
N VAL A 118 12.00 -5.44 10.37
CA VAL A 118 12.71 -4.17 10.62
C VAL A 118 12.56 -3.22 9.44
N GLU A 119 12.76 -3.70 8.22
CA GLU A 119 12.65 -2.86 7.02
C GLU A 119 11.21 -2.40 6.77
N THR A 120 10.24 -3.30 6.97
CA THR A 120 8.82 -2.97 6.90
C THR A 120 8.47 -1.88 7.91
N LEU A 121 8.88 -2.05 9.17
CA LEU A 121 8.62 -1.09 10.25
C LEU A 121 9.28 0.27 9.95
N ARG A 122 10.51 0.26 9.43
CA ARG A 122 11.22 1.48 9.01
C ARG A 122 10.45 2.21 7.91
N THR A 123 10.00 1.49 6.89
CA THR A 123 9.21 2.04 5.78
C THR A 123 7.91 2.65 6.27
N GLN A 124 7.20 1.96 7.17
CA GLN A 124 5.96 2.48 7.76
C GLN A 124 6.22 3.72 8.63
N GLN A 125 7.29 3.74 9.41
CA GLN A 125 7.67 4.91 10.20
C GLN A 125 8.00 6.12 9.32
N GLN A 126 8.72 5.91 8.20
CA GLN A 126 8.99 6.97 7.22
C GLN A 126 7.71 7.48 6.59
N ARG A 127 6.78 6.59 6.23
CA ARG A 127 5.46 6.97 5.70
C ARG A 127 4.66 7.80 6.71
N ILE A 128 4.62 7.37 7.97
CA ILE A 128 3.95 8.12 9.05
C ILE A 128 4.59 9.49 9.25
N ALA A 129 5.92 9.59 9.22
CA ALA A 129 6.62 10.87 9.35
C ALA A 129 6.29 11.81 8.18
N SER A 130 6.27 11.30 6.95
CA SER A 130 5.87 12.05 5.75
C SER A 130 4.42 12.56 5.85
N LEU A 131 3.48 11.69 6.23
CA LEU A 131 2.07 12.06 6.42
C LEU A 131 1.90 13.10 7.54
N LYS A 132 2.60 12.95 8.68
CA LYS A 132 2.61 13.95 9.75
C LYS A 132 3.12 15.30 9.27
N HIS A 133 4.19 15.31 8.47
CA HIS A 133 4.71 16.53 7.89
C HIS A 133 3.69 17.20 6.96
N GLN A 134 3.03 16.44 6.09
CA GLN A 134 1.96 16.94 5.22
C GLN A 134 0.79 17.53 6.03
N LEU A 135 0.34 16.83 7.08
CA LEU A 135 -0.72 17.33 7.96
C LEU A 135 -0.34 18.63 8.66
N ASN A 136 0.90 18.76 9.12
CA ASN A 136 1.39 19.99 9.75
C ASN A 136 1.39 21.16 8.76
N ARG A 137 1.78 20.93 7.49
CA ARG A 137 1.71 21.95 6.43
C ARG A 137 0.27 22.39 6.17
N VAL A 138 -0.66 21.44 6.07
CA VAL A 138 -2.10 21.75 5.90
C VAL A 138 -2.65 22.55 7.08
N GLN A 139 -2.30 22.17 8.32
CA GLN A 139 -2.68 22.93 9.52
C GLN A 139 -2.13 24.35 9.49
N SER A 140 -0.90 24.55 9.03
CA SER A 140 -0.30 25.87 8.83
C SER A 140 -1.08 26.70 7.81
N ILE A 141 -1.42 26.13 6.65
CA ILE A 141 -2.24 26.80 5.61
C ILE A 141 -3.59 27.25 6.17
N ILE A 142 -4.27 26.37 6.92
CA ILE A 142 -5.56 26.69 7.54
C ILE A 142 -5.41 27.84 8.55
N ALA A 143 -4.37 27.82 9.37
CA ALA A 143 -4.09 28.89 10.33
C ALA A 143 -3.79 30.22 9.62
N SER A 144 -2.91 30.22 8.62
CA SER A 144 -2.59 31.38 7.80
C SER A 144 -3.83 31.97 7.11
N THR A 145 -4.68 31.12 6.54
CA THR A 145 -5.94 31.53 5.91
C THR A 145 -6.87 32.22 6.92
N ARG A 146 -6.99 31.69 8.14
CA ARG A 146 -7.80 32.32 9.20
C ARG A 146 -7.27 33.68 9.61
N CYS A 147 -5.95 33.83 9.72
CA CYS A 147 -5.31 35.13 9.99
C CYS A 147 -5.60 36.13 8.87
N LEU A 148 -5.46 35.74 7.61
CA LEU A 148 -5.80 36.59 6.47
C LEU A 148 -7.27 37.02 6.48
N GLN A 149 -8.19 36.10 6.77
CA GLN A 149 -9.63 36.41 6.89
C GLN A 149 -9.92 37.37 8.05
N ALA A 150 -9.14 37.33 9.13
CA ALA A 150 -9.22 38.27 10.24
C ALA A 150 -8.57 39.64 9.94
N GLY A 151 -7.97 39.82 8.74
CA GLY A 151 -7.26 41.03 8.36
C GLY A 151 -5.86 41.16 8.95
N GLU A 152 -5.31 40.06 9.50
CA GLU A 152 -3.96 40.00 10.02
C GLU A 152 -2.94 39.75 8.89
N THR A 153 -1.75 40.35 8.99
CA THR A 153 -0.68 40.11 8.02
C THR A 153 0.01 38.78 8.28
N LEU A 154 0.24 37.99 7.22
CA LEU A 154 1.06 36.79 7.29
C LEU A 154 2.53 37.16 7.51
N GLY A 155 2.90 37.29 8.78
CA GLY A 155 4.26 37.58 9.23
C GLY A 155 4.64 36.61 10.33
N GLY A 156 5.20 35.46 9.95
CA GLY A 156 5.80 34.55 10.93
C GLY A 156 6.91 35.26 11.70
N ARG A 157 6.93 35.10 13.02
CA ARG A 157 7.89 35.69 14.00
C ARG A 157 9.37 35.38 13.73
N LEU A 158 9.70 34.68 12.64
CA LEU A 158 11.04 34.20 12.25
C LEU A 158 11.39 34.45 10.78
N GLY A 159 10.57 35.16 9.98
CA GLY A 159 10.95 35.58 8.62
C GLY A 159 11.09 34.46 7.57
N LEU A 160 10.75 33.21 7.91
CA LEU A 160 10.64 32.11 6.96
C LEU A 160 9.22 32.11 6.37
N LEU A 161 9.02 32.85 5.28
CA LEU A 161 7.81 32.75 4.49
C LEU A 161 7.89 31.46 3.68
N TYR A 162 7.10 30.48 4.09
CA TYR A 162 6.87 29.25 3.35
C TYR A 162 6.21 29.60 2.00
N GLU A 163 6.44 28.79 0.96
CA GLU A 163 5.87 29.05 -0.38
C GLU A 163 4.34 29.09 -0.34
N GLU A 164 3.75 28.30 0.55
CA GLU A 164 2.33 28.29 0.90
C GLU A 164 1.83 29.67 1.32
N ASP A 165 2.54 30.34 2.23
CA ASP A 165 2.14 31.67 2.74
C ASP A 165 2.24 32.73 1.64
N LYS A 166 3.18 32.59 0.70
CA LYS A 166 3.28 33.48 -0.48
C LYS A 166 2.10 33.29 -1.42
N LYS A 167 1.72 32.04 -1.70
CA LYS A 167 0.55 31.71 -2.54
C LYS A 167 -0.75 32.22 -1.92
N LEU A 168 -0.92 32.03 -0.61
CA LEU A 168 -2.07 32.58 0.13
C LEU A 168 -2.08 34.12 0.14
N ALA A 169 -0.92 34.76 0.34
CA ALA A 169 -0.80 36.21 0.28
C ALA A 169 -1.04 36.78 -1.13
N ALA A 170 -0.78 36.00 -2.18
CA ALA A 170 -1.12 36.32 -3.56
C ALA A 170 -2.62 36.16 -3.87
N GLY A 171 -3.41 35.62 -2.92
CA GLY A 171 -4.85 35.41 -3.06
C GLY A 171 -5.24 34.10 -3.72
N GLU A 172 -4.32 33.12 -3.83
CA GLU A 172 -4.68 31.76 -4.28
C GLU A 172 -5.68 31.09 -3.33
N ASP A 173 -6.56 30.25 -3.89
CA ASP A 173 -7.57 29.56 -3.09
C ASP A 173 -6.92 28.56 -2.11
N PRO A 174 -7.25 28.61 -0.80
CA PRO A 174 -6.65 27.72 0.19
C PRO A 174 -6.78 26.23 -0.12
N LEU A 175 -7.84 25.79 -0.80
CA LEU A 175 -8.00 24.39 -1.17
C LEU A 175 -7.04 24.00 -2.31
N GLU A 176 -6.81 24.89 -3.27
CA GLU A 176 -5.79 24.69 -4.32
C GLU A 176 -4.38 24.63 -3.74
N VAL A 177 -4.06 25.49 -2.76
CA VAL A 177 -2.76 25.47 -2.07
C VAL A 177 -2.58 24.17 -1.27
N ILE A 178 -3.63 23.69 -0.59
CA ILE A 178 -3.62 22.39 0.09
C ILE A 178 -3.42 21.24 -0.91
N ALA A 179 -4.17 21.24 -2.01
CA ALA A 179 -4.04 20.21 -3.06
C ALA A 179 -2.63 20.18 -3.64
N TRP A 180 -2.02 21.35 -3.86
CA TRP A 180 -0.62 21.47 -4.30
C TRP A 180 0.37 20.89 -3.27
N VAL A 181 0.21 21.21 -1.97
CA VAL A 181 1.07 20.65 -0.90
C VAL A 181 0.96 19.12 -0.79
N LEU A 182 -0.23 18.59 -1.07
CA LEU A 182 -0.48 17.15 -1.05
C LEU A 182 -0.02 16.45 -2.34
N SER A 183 0.14 17.18 -3.44
CA SER A 183 0.64 16.66 -4.72
C SER A 183 2.14 16.38 -4.70
N ASP A 184 2.57 15.41 -5.50
CA ASP A 184 3.97 14.95 -5.61
C ASP A 184 4.93 16.05 -6.11
N GLU A 185 4.42 17.09 -6.77
CA GLU A 185 5.23 18.21 -7.28
C GLU A 185 5.96 18.96 -6.15
N ALA A 186 5.35 19.07 -4.96
CA ALA A 186 5.99 19.66 -3.78
C ALA A 186 7.04 18.75 -3.12
N ARG A 187 7.10 17.45 -3.47
CA ARG A 187 8.10 16.48 -2.96
C ARG A 187 9.40 16.47 -3.76
N SER A 188 9.34 16.89 -5.02
CA SER A 188 10.47 16.88 -5.97
C SER A 188 11.65 17.80 -5.57
N GLY A 189 11.43 18.72 -4.62
CA GLY A 189 12.46 19.65 -4.15
C GLY A 189 13.51 19.08 -3.18
N TRP A 190 13.28 17.92 -2.53
CA TRP A 190 14.23 17.47 -1.50
C TRP A 190 14.46 15.98 -1.28
N PHE A 191 13.70 15.07 -1.90
CA PHE A 191 13.93 13.63 -1.73
C PHE A 191 13.87 12.88 -3.06
N SER A 192 14.91 13.05 -3.89
CA SER A 192 15.20 12.14 -4.99
C SER A 192 15.84 10.86 -4.44
N GLY A 193 15.06 9.78 -4.33
CA GLY A 193 15.59 8.46 -4.01
C GLY A 193 14.52 7.38 -3.86
N GLY A 194 14.20 6.69 -4.96
CA GLY A 194 13.51 5.40 -4.95
C GLY A 194 12.19 5.40 -5.71
N GLY A 195 12.22 5.02 -6.98
CA GLY A 195 11.03 4.80 -7.79
C GLY A 195 10.25 3.58 -7.30
N GLY A 196 9.05 3.82 -6.81
CA GLY A 196 7.95 2.87 -6.74
C GLY A 196 6.71 3.61 -7.21
N ILE A 197 5.89 2.98 -8.05
CA ILE A 197 4.63 3.56 -8.52
C ILE A 197 3.75 3.74 -7.28
N GLN A 198 3.67 4.97 -6.79
CA GLN A 198 2.95 5.30 -5.57
C GLN A 198 1.54 5.74 -5.94
N MET A 199 0.54 4.92 -5.60
CA MET A 199 -0.88 5.24 -5.81
C MET A 199 -1.25 6.56 -5.12
N ASP A 200 -2.01 7.39 -5.85
CA ASP A 200 -2.59 8.63 -5.35
C ASP A 200 -3.59 8.29 -4.22
N PRO A 201 -3.32 8.67 -2.96
CA PRO A 201 -4.20 8.37 -1.83
C PRO A 201 -5.55 9.09 -1.91
N LEU A 202 -5.74 10.00 -2.87
CA LEU A 202 -6.99 10.75 -3.08
C LEU A 202 -7.78 10.27 -4.29
N ASP A 203 -7.30 9.26 -5.04
CA ASP A 203 -7.97 8.79 -6.25
C ASP A 203 -9.36 8.20 -5.95
N GLU A 204 -9.53 7.58 -4.78
CA GLU A 204 -10.83 7.05 -4.31
C GLU A 204 -11.86 8.13 -3.96
N TYR A 205 -11.44 9.40 -3.84
CA TYR A 205 -12.29 10.51 -3.37
C TYR A 205 -12.56 11.57 -4.43
N ARG A 206 -12.03 11.41 -5.65
CA ARG A 206 -12.36 12.26 -6.79
C ARG A 206 -13.66 11.75 -7.43
N LEU A 207 -14.73 12.53 -7.27
CA LEU A 207 -16.04 12.32 -7.89
C LEU A 207 -16.01 12.58 -9.40
#